data_AF-A0A081HUR3-F1
#
_entry.id   AF-A0A081HUR3-F1
#
_cell.length_a   1.000
_cell.length_b   1.000
_cell.length_c   1.000
_cell.angle_alpha   90.00
_cell.angle_beta   90.00
_cell.angle_gamma   90.00
#
_symmetry.space_group_name_H-M   'P 1'
#
loop_
_entity.id
_entity.type
_entity.pdbx_description
1 polymer ?
#
loop_
_entity_poly.entity_id
_entity_poly.type
_entity_poly.pdbx_seq_one_letter_code
_entity_poly.pdbx_strand_id
1 'polypeptide(L)' 'MTDVTPDEARQIRQAGVDLVAAYSRGELSLDAYYTLLASLLSRAQGIAEPTAEQIAERAAELRTAASFISSAPTPNN' A
#
# COMPACT_ATOMS: atom_id res chain seq x y z
N MET A 1 -0.08 20.37 -3.66
CA MET A 1 -0.86 19.15 -3.37
C MET A 1 -1.96 19.13 -4.41
N THR A 2 -1.87 18.21 -5.36
CA THR A 2 -2.83 18.13 -6.46
C THR A 2 -4.05 17.36 -5.96
N ASP A 3 -5.24 17.91 -6.12
CA ASP A 3 -6.47 17.23 -5.73
C ASP A 3 -6.68 15.98 -6.60
N VAL A 4 -6.82 14.83 -5.93
CA VAL A 4 -7.15 13.56 -6.59
C VAL A 4 -8.58 13.66 -7.11
N THR A 5 -8.75 13.50 -8.42
CA THR A 5 -10.09 13.59 -9.03
C THR A 5 -10.97 12.40 -8.57
N PRO A 6 -12.31 12.52 -8.58
CA PRO A 6 -13.19 11.41 -8.21
C PRO A 6 -12.97 10.13 -9.04
N ASP A 7 -12.58 10.28 -10.30
CA ASP A 7 -12.28 9.16 -11.18
C ASP A 7 -10.94 8.52 -10.83
N GLU A 8 -9.90 9.34 -10.60
CA GLU A 8 -8.61 8.86 -10.12
C GLU A 8 -8.74 8.15 -8.77
N ALA A 9 -9.54 8.68 -7.85
CA ALA A 9 -9.82 8.03 -6.58
C ALA A 9 -10.52 6.66 -6.76
N ARG A 10 -11.39 6.52 -7.77
CA ARG A 10 -12.01 5.23 -8.12
C ARG A 10 -10.96 4.26 -8.66
N GLN A 11 -10.10 4.71 -9.57
CA GLN A 11 -9.03 3.89 -10.15
C GLN A 11 -8.04 3.42 -9.08
N ILE A 12 -7.64 4.31 -8.16
CA ILE A 12 -6.75 3.99 -7.03
C ILE A 12 -7.39 2.93 -6.12
N ARG A 13 -8.69 3.07 -5.79
CA ARG A 13 -9.40 2.06 -4.99
C ARG A 13 -9.43 0.70 -5.67
N GLN A 14 -9.73 0.65 -6.97
CA GLN A 14 -9.75 -0.61 -7.72
C GLN A 14 -8.36 -1.25 -7.76
N ALA A 15 -7.33 -0.47 -8.05
CA ALA A 15 -5.94 -0.96 -8.06
C ALA A 15 -5.52 -1.51 -6.69
N GLY A 16 -6.00 -0.94 -5.58
CA GLY A 16 -5.78 -1.47 -4.24
C GLY A 16 -6.43 -2.84 -4.03
N VAL A 17 -7.66 -3.03 -4.49
CA VAL A 17 -8.36 -4.33 -4.43
C VAL A 17 -7.63 -5.38 -5.26
N ASP A 18 -7.23 -5.01 -6.49
CA ASP A 18 -6.53 -5.92 -7.40
C ASP A 18 -5.16 -6.34 -6.83
N LEU A 19 -4.45 -5.40 -6.19
CA LEU A 19 -3.16 -5.65 -5.54
C LEU A 19 -3.29 -6.66 -4.39
N VAL A 20 -4.28 -6.49 -3.51
CA VAL A 20 -4.53 -7.44 -2.41
C VAL A 20 -4.89 -8.82 -2.94
N ALA A 21 -5.70 -8.88 -4.01
CA ALA A 21 -6.07 -10.14 -4.62
C ALA A 21 -4.87 -10.86 -5.27
N ALA A 22 -3.99 -10.12 -5.97
CA ALA A 22 -2.76 -10.67 -6.55
C ALA A 22 -1.81 -11.22 -5.48
N TYR A 23 -1.63 -10.49 -4.37
CA TYR A 23 -0.85 -10.99 -3.24
C TYR A 23 -1.46 -12.25 -2.62
N SER A 24 -2.79 -12.27 -2.43
CA SER A 24 -3.52 -13.42 -1.86
C SER A 24 -3.46 -14.67 -2.76
N ARG A 25 -3.35 -14.49 -4.08
CA ARG A 25 -3.12 -15.58 -5.05
C ARG A 25 -1.66 -16.05 -5.12
N GLY A 26 -0.74 -15.37 -4.44
CA GLY A 26 0.70 -15.67 -4.48
C GLY A 26 1.41 -15.20 -5.76
N GLU A 27 0.77 -14.32 -6.55
CA GLU A 27 1.34 -13.74 -7.77
C GLU A 27 2.42 -12.69 -7.48
N LEU A 28 2.44 -12.19 -6.24
CA LEU A 28 3.37 -11.17 -5.77
C LEU A 28 4.10 -11.67 -4.51
N SER A 29 5.39 -11.35 -4.42
CA SER A 29 6.11 -11.47 -3.15
C SER A 29 5.60 -10.44 -2.14
N LEU A 30 5.81 -10.71 -0.85
CA LEU A 30 5.49 -9.74 0.21
C LEU A 30 6.22 -8.41 0.01
N ASP A 31 7.48 -8.47 -0.48
CA ASP A 31 8.27 -7.27 -0.74
C ASP A 31 7.63 -6.41 -1.86
N ALA A 32 7.28 -7.05 -2.98
CA ALA A 32 6.62 -6.41 -4.11
C ALA A 32 5.25 -5.83 -3.72
N TYR A 33 4.48 -6.54 -2.89
CA TYR A 33 3.21 -6.07 -2.37
C TYR A 33 3.35 -4.71 -1.66
N TYR A 34 4.29 -4.60 -0.71
CA TYR A 34 4.49 -3.34 0.03
C TYR A 34 5.01 -2.21 -0.85
N THR A 35 5.87 -2.49 -1.82
CA THR A 35 6.38 -1.49 -2.77
C THR A 35 5.27 -0.92 -3.64
N LEU A 36 4.40 -1.79 -4.17
CA LEU A 36 3.25 -1.37 -4.98
C LEU A 36 2.19 -0.65 -4.13
N LEU A 37 1.95 -1.11 -2.90
CA LEU A 37 1.03 -0.47 -1.97
C LEU A 37 1.52 0.94 -1.59
N ALA A 38 2.81 1.09 -1.27
CA ALA A 38 3.41 2.39 -0.99
C ALA A 38 3.24 3.36 -2.17
N SER A 39 3.53 2.90 -3.39
CA SER A 39 3.33 3.70 -4.61
C SER A 39 1.88 4.14 -4.79
N LEU A 40 0.92 3.24 -4.55
CA LEU A 40 -0.50 3.53 -4.65
C LEU A 40 -0.96 4.56 -3.60
N LEU A 41 -0.49 4.44 -2.36
CA LEU A 41 -0.80 5.37 -1.28
C LEU A 41 -0.21 6.76 -1.52
N SER A 42 1.00 6.85 -2.07
CA SER A 42 1.58 8.13 -2.48
C SER A 42 0.70 8.84 -3.52
N ARG A 43 0.18 8.10 -4.51
CA ARG A 43 -0.76 8.65 -5.50
C ARG A 43 -2.07 9.10 -4.85
N ALA A 44 -2.60 8.32 -3.90
CA ALA A 44 -3.79 8.71 -3.13
C ALA A 44 -3.60 9.99 -2.30
N GLN A 45 -2.36 10.31 -1.94
CA GLN A 45 -1.98 11.54 -1.24
C GLN A 45 -1.66 12.71 -2.20
N GLY A 46 -1.84 12.52 -3.51
CA GLY A 46 -1.58 13.54 -4.53
C GLY A 46 -0.11 13.66 -4.93
N ILE A 47 0.72 12.66 -4.61
CA ILE A 47 2.11 12.55 -5.09
C ILE A 47 2.07 11.72 -6.38
N ALA A 48 2.06 12.40 -7.53
CA ALA A 48 1.94 11.75 -8.83
C ALA A 48 3.14 10.85 -9.17
N GLU A 49 4.35 11.29 -8.82
CA GLU A 49 5.61 10.60 -9.12
C GLU A 49 6.51 10.54 -7.87
N PRO A 50 6.23 9.61 -6.93
CA PRO A 50 7.11 9.38 -5.79
C PRO A 50 8.45 8.82 -6.26
N THR A 51 9.55 9.26 -5.66
CA THR A 51 10.87 8.70 -5.96
C THR A 51 10.99 7.26 -5.45
N ALA A 52 11.92 6.49 -6.01
CA ALA A 52 12.18 5.13 -5.54
C ALA A 52 12.52 5.08 -4.03
N GLU A 53 13.22 6.08 -3.52
CA GLU A 53 13.56 6.22 -2.11
C GLU A 53 12.31 6.48 -1.25
N GLN A 54 11.43 7.39 -1.67
CA GLN A 54 10.16 7.65 -0.98
C GLN A 54 9.26 6.40 -0.94
N ILE A 55 9.22 5.64 -2.04
CA ILE A 55 8.49 4.37 -2.10
C ILE A 55 9.10 3.36 -1.13
N ALA A 56 10.44 3.24 -1.11
CA ALA A 56 11.13 2.30 -0.25
C ALA A 56 10.93 2.62 1.25
N GLU A 57 11.02 3.90 1.63
CA GLU A 57 10.75 4.37 2.99
C GLU A 57 9.31 4.04 3.40
N ARG A 58 8.33 4.38 2.56
CA ARG A 58 6.92 4.08 2.82
C ARG A 58 6.63 2.58 2.87
N ALA A 59 7.27 1.78 2.03
CA ALA A 59 7.15 0.32 2.09
C ALA A 59 7.71 -0.24 3.42
N ALA A 60 8.83 0.31 3.91
CA ALA A 60 9.41 -0.08 5.19
C ALA A 60 8.52 0.32 6.39
N GLU A 61 7.94 1.51 6.36
CA GLU A 61 6.96 1.95 7.36
C GLU A 61 5.74 1.01 7.39
N LEU A 62 5.17 0.67 6.23
CA LEU A 62 4.02 -0.23 6.13
C LEU A 62 4.34 -1.62 6.67
N ARG A 63 5.52 -2.17 6.36
CA ARG A 63 5.99 -3.45 6.93
C ARG A 63 6.09 -3.39 8.45
N THR A 64 6.64 -2.30 8.96
CA THR A 64 6.80 -2.07 10.40
C THR A 64 5.44 -1.96 11.07
N ALA A 65 4.50 -1.21 10.51
CA ALA A 65 3.13 -1.12 11.01
C ALA A 65 2.43 -2.48 11.02
N ALA A 66 2.57 -3.25 9.94
CA ALA A 66 1.97 -4.58 9.84
C ALA A 66 2.57 -5.59 10.83
N SER A 67 3.88 -5.48 11.15
CA SER A 67 4.52 -6.36 12.12
C SER A 67 3.95 -6.15 13.53
N PHE A 68 3.63 -4.91 13.91
CA PHE A 68 2.95 -4.61 15.18
C PHE A 68 1.54 -5.20 15.24
N ILE A 69 0.80 -5.16 14.14
CA ILE A 69 -0.55 -5.75 14.09
C ILE A 69 -0.49 -7.28 14.22
N SER A 70 0.48 -7.92 13.54
CA SER A 70 0.69 -9.36 13.63
C SER A 70 1.20 -9.82 15.00
N SER A 71 1.78 -8.92 15.80
CA SER A 71 2.31 -9.21 17.14
C SER A 71 1.43 -8.68 18.27
N ALA A 72 0.30 -8.03 17.94
CA ALA A 72 -0.70 -7.67 18.92
C ALA A 72 -1.29 -8.95 19.54
N PRO A 73 -1.27 -9.10 20.87
CA PRO A 73 -1.92 -10.23 21.50
C PRO A 73 -3.40 -10.22 21.11
N THR A 74 -3.88 -11.33 20.52
CA THR A 74 -5.32 -11.52 20.34
C THR A 74 -5.99 -11.34 21.70
N PRO A 75 -6.93 -10.39 21.85
CA PRO A 75 -7.62 -10.23 23.12
C PRO A 75 -8.31 -11.56 23.42
N ASN A 76 -7.89 -12.20 24.51
CA ASN A 76 -8.54 -13.42 24.99
C ASN A 76 -10.01 -13.10 25.27
N ASN A 77 -10.90 -13.94 24.72
CA ASN A 77 -12.35 -13.91 24.92
C ASN A 77 -12.76 -13.77 26.39
#